data_AF-K0PCP4-F1
#
_entry.id   AF-K0PCP4-F1
#
_cell.length_a   1.000
_cell.length_b   1.000
_cell.length_c   1.000
_cell.angle_alpha   90.00
_cell.angle_beta   90.00
_cell.angle_gamma   90.00
#
_symmetry.space_group_name_H-M   'P 1'
#
loop_
_entity.id
_entity.type
_entity.pdbx_description
1 polymer ?
#
loop_
_entity_poly.entity_id
_entity_poly.type
_entity_poly.pdbx_seq_one_letter_code
_entity_poly.pdbx_strand_id
1 'polypeptide(L)'
;MQDLKHVLNAECQKYVSLVVSMRHGKQRWLEVDEATGSKVDVTASKLAAFEETVRALRQMIEDLDASDYLSCRPTKDWHFDA
;
A
#
# COMPACT_ATOMS: atom_id res chain seq x y z
N MET A 1 1.13 12.57 -12.75
CA MET A 1 0.39 11.69 -11.80
C MET A 1 0.36 10.23 -12.25
N GLN A 2 0.28 9.93 -13.56
CA GLN A 2 0.30 8.54 -14.07
C GLN A 2 1.52 7.71 -13.64
N ASP A 3 2.75 8.26 -13.69
CA ASP A 3 3.96 7.53 -13.28
C ASP A 3 3.96 7.17 -11.79
N LEU A 4 3.55 8.11 -10.93
CA LEU A 4 3.44 7.88 -9.50
C LEU A 4 2.39 6.81 -9.17
N LYS A 5 1.22 6.88 -9.82
CA LYS A 5 0.17 5.87 -9.67
C LYS A 5 0.65 4.49 -10.13
N HIS A 6 1.39 4.42 -11.22
CA HIS A 6 1.96 3.16 -11.72
C HIS A 6 2.93 2.55 -10.71
N VAL A 7 3.85 3.36 -10.15
CA VAL A 7 4.81 2.93 -9.13
C VAL A 7 4.10 2.45 -7.86
N LEU A 8 3.11 3.20 -7.36
CA LEU A 8 2.34 2.82 -6.16
C LEU A 8 1.55 1.52 -6.36
N ASN A 9 0.96 1.32 -7.54
CA ASN A 9 0.27 0.07 -7.86
C ASN A 9 1.23 -1.12 -7.92
N ALA A 10 2.37 -0.94 -8.60
CA ALA A 10 3.39 -1.99 -8.67
C ALA A 10 3.89 -2.38 -7.27
N GLU A 11 4.11 -1.40 -6.40
CA GLU A 11 4.56 -1.64 -5.03
C GLU A 11 3.46 -2.31 -4.18
N CYS A 12 2.21 -1.86 -4.30
CA CYS A 12 1.06 -2.48 -3.65
C CYS A 12 0.91 -3.97 -4.03
N GLN A 13 1.08 -4.30 -5.31
CA GLN A 13 1.02 -5.69 -5.78
C GLN A 13 2.11 -6.58 -5.18
N LYS A 14 3.32 -6.06 -4.97
CA LYS A 14 4.40 -6.82 -4.30
C LYS A 14 4.01 -7.17 -2.87
N TYR A 15 3.52 -6.20 -2.10
CA TYR A 15 3.11 -6.44 -0.72
C TYR A 15 1.89 -7.36 -0.63
N VAL A 16 0.93 -7.25 -1.56
CA VAL A 16 -0.20 -8.20 -1.64
C VAL A 16 0.29 -9.62 -1.89
N SER A 17 1.20 -9.82 -2.85
CA SER A 17 1.78 -11.14 -3.14
C SER A 17 2.52 -11.73 -1.92
N LEU A 18 3.24 -10.87 -1.19
CA LEU A 18 3.95 -11.24 0.04
C LEU A 18 2.98 -11.66 1.16
N VAL A 19 1.95 -10.87 1.43
CA VAL A 19 0.89 -11.18 2.42
C VAL A 19 0.22 -12.52 2.09
N VAL A 20 -0.14 -12.74 0.82
CA VAL A 20 -0.74 -14.01 0.37
C VAL A 20 0.22 -15.17 0.62
N SER A 21 1.50 -15.04 0.25
CA SER A 21 2.50 -16.08 0.45
C SER A 21 2.70 -16.43 1.93
N MET A 22 2.67 -15.44 2.81
CA MET A 22 2.76 -15.62 4.27
C MET A 22 1.52 -16.31 4.84
N ARG A 23 0.31 -15.91 4.43
CA ARG A 23 -0.95 -16.55 4.87
C ARG A 23 -1.05 -18.02 4.43
N HIS A 24 -0.51 -18.34 3.26
CA HIS A 24 -0.43 -19.73 2.78
C HIS A 24 0.73 -20.53 3.40
N GLY A 25 1.51 -19.93 4.30
CA GLY A 25 2.65 -20.58 4.95
C GLY A 25 3.83 -20.88 4.02
N LYS A 26 3.85 -20.29 2.81
CA LYS A 26 4.94 -20.45 1.83
C LYS A 26 6.18 -19.64 2.22
N GLN A 27 5.98 -18.59 3.01
CA GLN A 27 7.04 -17.71 3.48
C GLN A 27 6.89 -17.48 4.98
N ARG A 28 8.00 -17.62 5.73
CA ARG A 28 8.07 -17.38 7.17
C ARG A 28 9.20 -16.42 7.48
N TRP A 29 9.02 -15.63 8.53
CA TRP A 29 10.05 -14.76 9.07
C TRP A 29 10.52 -15.28 10.41
N LEU A 30 11.81 -15.63 10.47
CA LEU A 30 12.49 -16.01 11.68
C LEU A 30 13.47 -14.89 12.05
N GLU A 31 13.35 -14.37 13.25
CA GLU A 31 14.32 -13.42 13.82
C GLU A 31 15.12 -14.13 14.91
N VAL A 32 16.36 -13.68 15.13
CA VAL A 32 17.18 -14.18 16.23
C VAL A 32 16.93 -13.25 17.41
N ASP A 33 16.42 -13.81 18.51
CA ASP A 33 16.28 -13.09 19.77
C ASP A 33 17.68 -12.75 20.30
N GLU A 34 17.96 -11.46 20.47
CA GLU A 34 19.27 -10.96 20.90
C GLU A 34 19.61 -11.37 22.34
N ALA A 35 18.61 -11.60 23.20
CA ALA A 35 18.81 -11.98 24.59
C ALA A 35 19.04 -13.49 24.76
N THR A 36 18.37 -14.31 23.94
CA THR A 36 18.41 -15.78 24.09
C THR A 36 19.18 -16.49 22.98
N GLY A 37 19.54 -15.80 21.89
CA GLY A 37 20.16 -16.38 20.69
C GLY A 37 19.24 -17.32 19.91
N SER A 38 17.96 -17.43 20.29
CA SER A 38 17.01 -18.38 19.72
C SER A 38 16.32 -17.82 18.48
N LYS A 39 16.00 -18.68 17.52
CA LYS A 39 15.19 -18.31 16.36
C LYS A 39 13.72 -18.27 16.75
N VAL A 40 13.10 -17.10 16.69
CA VAL A 40 11.68 -16.87 16.99
C VAL A 40 10.92 -16.63 15.69
N ASP A 41 9.79 -17.31 15.53
CA ASP A 41 8.88 -17.06 14.40
C ASP A 41 8.07 -15.79 14.66
N VAL A 42 8.35 -14.77 13.85
CA VAL A 42 7.68 -13.46 13.92
C VAL A 42 6.76 -13.22 12.71
N THR A 43 6.44 -14.29 11.97
CA THR A 43 5.63 -14.21 10.74
C THR A 43 4.30 -13.49 10.98
N ALA A 44 3.63 -13.75 12.10
CA ALA A 44 2.35 -13.11 12.42
C ALA A 44 2.47 -11.59 12.62
N SER A 45 3.53 -11.15 13.31
CA SER A 45 3.81 -9.72 13.53
C SER A 45 4.13 -9.01 12.21
N LYS A 46 5.00 -9.62 11.39
CA LYS A 46 5.32 -9.09 10.06
C LYS A 46 4.11 -9.09 9.13
N LEU A 47 3.26 -10.11 9.20
CA LEU A 47 2.03 -10.19 8.42
C LEU A 47 1.11 -9.00 8.70
N ALA A 48 0.88 -8.68 9.97
CA ALA A 48 0.07 -7.53 10.36
C ALA A 48 0.66 -6.21 9.82
N ALA A 49 1.98 -6.04 9.89
CA ALA A 49 2.66 -4.85 9.36
C ALA A 49 2.55 -4.73 7.83
N PHE A 50 2.64 -5.84 7.09
CA PHE A 50 2.46 -5.82 5.64
C PHE A 50 1.01 -5.57 5.24
N GLU A 51 0.04 -6.10 5.99
CA GLU A 51 -1.38 -5.83 5.76
C GLU A 51 -1.73 -4.35 5.96
N GLU A 52 -1.14 -3.71 6.98
CA GLU A 52 -1.24 -2.26 7.18
C GLU A 52 -0.64 -1.48 6.01
N THR A 53 0.56 -1.88 5.57
CA THR A 53 1.24 -1.26 4.42
C THR A 53 0.39 -1.35 3.15
N VAL A 54 -0.22 -2.51 2.87
CA VAL A 54 -1.14 -2.68 1.74
C VAL A 54 -2.34 -1.75 1.85
N ARG A 55 -2.92 -1.61 3.05
CA ARG A 55 -4.06 -0.72 3.28
C ARG A 55 -3.69 0.74 3.01
N ALA A 56 -2.56 1.20 3.54
CA ALA A 56 -2.06 2.55 3.33
C ALA A 56 -1.76 2.85 1.85
N LEU A 57 -1.14 1.89 1.13
CA LEU A 57 -0.87 2.04 -0.31
C LEU A 57 -2.15 2.14 -1.13
N ARG A 58 -3.19 1.35 -0.80
CA ARG A 58 -4.50 1.43 -1.45
C ARG A 58 -5.16 2.80 -1.22
N GLN A 59 -5.14 3.30 0.02
CA GLN A 59 -5.69 4.61 0.33
C GLN A 59 -5.01 5.72 -0.49
N MET A 60 -3.68 5.72 -0.59
CA MET A 60 -2.97 6.72 -1.38
C MET A 60 -3.31 6.67 -2.88
N ILE A 61 -3.55 5.47 -3.43
CA ILE A 61 -3.97 5.31 -4.83
C ILE A 61 -5.38 5.87 -5.02
N GLU A 62 -6.30 5.62 -4.08
CA GLU A 62 -7.67 6.16 -4.12
C GLU A 62 -7.68 7.68 -4.00
N ASP A 63 -6.84 8.25 -3.13
CA ASP A 63 -6.71 9.70 -2.96
C ASP A 63 -6.17 10.38 -4.22
N LEU A 64 -5.21 9.72 -4.90
CA LEU A 64 -4.71 10.16 -6.21
C LEU A 64 -5.83 10.18 -7.26
N ASP A 65 -6.66 9.13 -7.31
CA ASP A 65 -7.78 9.05 -8.26
C ASP A 65 -8.85 10.12 -7.99
N ALA A 66 -9.13 10.42 -6.72
CA ALA A 66 -10.00 11.52 -6.33
C ALA A 66 -9.42 12.88 -6.73
N SER A 67 -8.10 13.08 -6.59
CA SER A 67 -7.43 14.33 -6.96
C SER A 67 -7.43 14.57 -8.48
N ASP A 68 -7.18 13.52 -9.27
CA ASP A 68 -7.24 13.58 -10.75
C ASP A 68 -8.66 13.97 -11.20
N TYR A 69 -9.69 13.38 -10.59
CA TYR A 69 -11.09 13.73 -10.85
C TYR A 69 -11.43 15.19 -10.52
N LEU A 70 -10.92 15.74 -9.42
CA LEU A 70 -11.15 17.14 -9.03
C LEU A 70 -10.41 18.13 -9.95
N SER A 71 -9.21 17.77 -10.42
CA SER A 71 -8.42 18.60 -11.35
C SER A 71 -9.03 18.70 -12.76
N CYS A 72 -9.82 17.71 -13.17
CA CYS A 72 -10.48 17.68 -14.47
C CYS A 72 -11.85 18.41 -14.49
N ARG A 73 -12.27 19.02 -13.38
CA ARG A 73 -13.45 19.89 -13.42
C ARG A 73 -13.10 21.12 -14.25
N PRO A 74 -13.88 21.46 -15.29
CA PRO A 74 -13.81 22.78 -15.87
C PRO A 74 -13.95 23.77 -14.72
N THR A 75 -12.98 24.67 -14.53
CA THR A 75 -13.19 25.82 -13.67
C THR A 75 -14.47 26.44 -14.19
N LYS A 76 -15.46 26.49 -13.30
CA LYS A 76 -16.79 26.98 -13.58
C LYS A 76 -16.69 28.50 -13.72
N ASP A 77 -16.01 28.95 -14.78
CA ASP A 77 -15.98 30.32 -15.27
C ASP A 77 -17.31 30.55 -16.00
N TRP A 78 -18.40 30.46 -15.23
CA TRP A 78 -19.67 31.07 -15.64
C TRP A 78 -19.47 32.59 -15.51
N HIS A 79 -18.76 33.15 -16.49
CA HIS A 79 -18.88 34.57 -16.79
C HIS A 79 -20.29 34.78 -17.35
N PHE A 80 -21.23 35.09 -16.46
CA PHE A 80 -22.40 35.85 -16.85
C PHE A 80 -21.97 37.30 -16.84
N ASP A 81 -21.54 37.81 -18.01
CA ASP A 81 -21.46 39.25 -18.22
C ASP A 81 -22.88 39.82 -18.05
N ALA A 82 -23.00 40.76 -17.11
CA ALA A 82 -24.23 41.47 -16.77
C ALA A 82 -24.42 42.71 -17.66
#